data_AF-A0A4Q2XAE1-F1
#
_entry.id   AF-A0A4Q2XAE1-F1
#
_cell.length_a   1.000
_cell.length_b   1.000
_cell.length_c   1.000
_cell.angle_alpha   90.00
_cell.angle_beta   90.00
_cell.angle_gamma   90.00
#
_symmetry.space_group_name_H-M   'P 1'
#
loop_
_entity.id
_entity.type
_entity.pdbx_description
1 polymer ?
#
loop_
_entity_poly.entity_id
_entity_poly.type
_entity_poly.pdbx_seq_one_letter_code
_entity_poly.pdbx_strand_id
1 'polypeptide(L)'
;MADTTAQTPTNTLFPFELVRAELERVEVSIREQVRAFDPAVEPYVAYICNTSGKRIRPALAILVGGATGGTTDDHLKIGVILELIHMATLVHDDIMDGADTRRMVPTANAKWGNALSVLLGDAL
;
A
#
# COMPACT_ATOMS: atom_id res chain seq x y z
N MET A 1 11.08 6.08 51.00
CA MET A 1 11.65 6.43 49.68
C MET A 1 11.38 5.25 48.76
N ALA A 2 10.22 5.27 48.11
CA ALA A 2 9.88 4.33 47.06
C ALA A 2 9.81 5.15 45.78
N ASP A 3 10.67 4.84 44.82
CA ASP A 3 10.57 5.36 43.46
C ASP A 3 10.59 4.15 42.52
N THR A 4 9.41 3.56 42.35
CA THR A 4 9.17 2.48 41.40
C THR A 4 8.71 3.12 40.10
N THR A 5 9.66 3.43 39.22
CA THR A 5 9.36 3.82 37.84
C THR A 5 8.89 2.58 37.07
N ALA A 6 7.58 2.34 37.10
CA ALA A 6 6.94 1.37 36.21
C ALA A 6 7.06 1.86 34.76
N GLN A 7 8.04 1.35 34.02
CA GLN A 7 8.05 1.44 32.56
C GLN A 7 6.84 0.68 32.02
N THR A 8 5.84 1.41 31.54
CA THR A 8 4.75 0.85 30.76
C THR A 8 5.34 0.25 29.48
N PRO A 9 5.12 -1.05 29.17
CA PRO A 9 5.58 -1.59 27.91
C PRO A 9 4.84 -0.88 26.78
N THR A 10 5.57 -0.19 25.91
CA THR A 10 5.06 0.37 24.66
C THR A 10 4.71 -0.80 23.76
N ASN A 11 3.57 -1.43 23.99
CA ASN A 11 2.99 -2.38 23.06
C ASN A 11 2.57 -1.54 21.85
N THR A 12 3.46 -1.40 20.87
CA THR A 12 3.15 -0.79 19.56
C THR A 12 2.15 -1.71 18.87
N LEU A 13 0.90 -1.59 19.29
CA LEU A 13 -0.22 -2.29 18.70
C LEU A 13 -0.27 -1.88 17.23
N PHE A 14 -0.26 -2.85 16.33
CA PHE A 14 -0.52 -2.58 14.93
C PHE A 14 -1.89 -1.87 14.84
N PRO A 15 -2.00 -0.67 14.25
CA PRO A 15 -3.22 0.16 14.33
C PRO A 15 -4.48 -0.53 13.79
N PHE A 16 -4.30 -1.56 12.96
CA PHE A 16 -5.37 -2.30 12.29
C PHE A 16 -5.39 -3.78 12.71
N GLU A 17 -5.04 -4.08 13.96
CA GLU A 17 -5.04 -5.45 14.50
C GLU A 17 -6.37 -6.19 14.25
N LEU A 18 -7.50 -5.48 14.39
CA LEU A 18 -8.85 -6.02 14.19
C LEU A 18 -9.07 -6.60 12.78
N VAL A 19 -8.38 -6.08 11.77
CA VAL A 19 -8.54 -6.45 10.36
C VAL A 19 -7.24 -6.99 9.76
N ARG A 20 -6.34 -7.49 10.60
CA ARG A 20 -5.02 -7.98 10.17
C ARG A 20 -5.14 -9.08 9.12
N ALA A 21 -5.99 -10.08 9.36
CA ALA A 21 -6.14 -11.22 8.45
C ALA A 21 -6.65 -10.80 7.06
N GLU A 22 -7.58 -9.85 7.02
CA GLU A 22 -8.11 -9.27 5.79
C GLU A 22 -7.06 -8.44 5.06
N LEU A 23 -6.24 -7.67 5.78
CA LEU A 23 -5.14 -6.91 5.20
C LEU A 23 -4.05 -7.82 4.60
N GLU A 24 -3.77 -8.95 5.23
CA GLU A 24 -2.88 -9.97 4.66
C GLU A 24 -3.43 -10.54 3.36
N ARG A 25 -4.75 -10.79 3.28
CA ARG A 25 -5.42 -11.21 2.04
C ARG A 25 -5.32 -10.13 0.95
N VAL A 26 -5.52 -8.87 1.30
CA VAL A 26 -5.34 -7.74 0.36
C VAL A 26 -3.92 -7.69 -0.18
N GLU A 27 -2.91 -7.86 0.68
CA GLU A 27 -1.51 -7.85 0.29
C GLU A 27 -1.18 -8.99 -0.68
N VAL A 28 -1.72 -10.19 -0.44
CA VAL A 28 -1.60 -11.31 -1.38
C VAL A 28 -2.25 -10.96 -2.72
N SER A 29 -3.48 -10.45 -2.72
CA SER A 29 -4.18 -10.08 -3.95
C SER A 29 -3.46 -8.98 -4.74
N ILE A 30 -2.87 -7.98 -4.09
CA ILE A 30 -2.05 -6.96 -4.77
C ILE A 30 -0.87 -7.64 -5.49
N ARG A 31 -0.15 -8.54 -4.81
CA ARG A 31 0.99 -9.25 -5.42
C ARG A 31 0.58 -10.16 -6.57
N GLU A 32 -0.59 -10.77 -6.49
CA GLU A 32 -1.15 -11.57 -7.59
C GLU A 32 -1.48 -10.70 -8.81
N GLN A 33 -2.07 -9.51 -8.61
CA GLN A 33 -2.30 -8.55 -9.70
C GLN A 33 -0.98 -8.11 -10.35
N VAL A 34 0.04 -7.82 -9.54
CA VAL A 34 1.38 -7.48 -10.05
C VAL A 34 1.97 -8.61 -10.91
N ARG A 35 1.87 -9.85 -10.44
CA ARG A 35 2.39 -11.03 -11.17
C ARG A 35 1.64 -11.33 -12.47
N ALA A 36 0.44 -10.80 -12.63
CA ALA A 36 -0.37 -10.99 -13.84
C ALA A 36 0.03 -10.05 -14.99
N PHE A 37 0.91 -9.07 -14.75
CA PHE A 37 1.46 -8.23 -15.81
C PHE A 37 2.36 -9.02 -16.75
N ASP A 38 2.56 -8.46 -17.95
CA ASP A 38 3.54 -8.98 -18.90
C ASP A 38 4.93 -9.09 -18.21
N PRO A 39 5.70 -10.18 -18.43
CA PRO A 39 7.00 -10.37 -17.79
C PRO A 39 8.01 -9.24 -18.03
N ALA A 40 7.87 -8.48 -19.11
CA ALA A 40 8.72 -7.31 -19.37
C ALA A 40 8.33 -6.10 -18.51
N VAL A 41 7.10 -6.04 -17.99
CA VAL A 41 6.54 -4.92 -17.23
C VAL A 41 6.48 -5.23 -15.73
N GLU A 42 6.22 -6.48 -15.35
CA GLU A 42 6.08 -6.94 -13.97
C GLU A 42 7.16 -6.41 -13.01
N PRO A 43 8.48 -6.42 -13.35
CA PRO A 43 9.50 -5.97 -12.41
C PRO A 43 9.38 -4.49 -12.02
N TYR A 44 8.88 -3.66 -12.93
CA TYR A 44 8.65 -2.24 -12.70
C TYR A 44 7.45 -2.00 -11.79
N VAL A 45 6.35 -2.72 -12.05
CA VAL A 45 5.13 -2.66 -11.23
C VAL A 45 5.42 -3.20 -9.82
N ALA A 46 6.16 -4.31 -9.73
CA ALA A 46 6.60 -4.89 -8.47
C ALA A 46 7.45 -3.91 -7.65
N TYR A 47 8.32 -3.13 -8.29
CA TYR A 47 9.10 -2.10 -7.61
C TYR A 47 8.21 -1.04 -6.96
N ILE A 48 7.19 -0.56 -7.68
CA ILE A 48 6.24 0.44 -7.17
C ILE A 48 5.47 -0.16 -5.98
N CYS A 49 4.90 -1.36 -6.17
CA CYS A 49 4.03 -2.01 -5.19
C CYS A 49 4.75 -2.54 -3.93
N ASN A 50 6.05 -2.84 -4.02
CA ASN A 50 6.85 -3.30 -2.87
C ASN A 50 7.24 -2.18 -1.89
N THR A 51 6.80 -0.95 -2.13
CA THR A 51 7.07 0.15 -1.19
C THR A 51 6.16 0.02 0.04
N SER A 52 6.78 -0.12 1.23
CA SER A 52 6.07 -0.27 2.50
C SER A 52 5.09 0.88 2.73
N GLY A 53 3.79 0.57 2.81
CA GLY A 53 2.70 1.51 3.04
C GLY A 53 1.95 1.23 4.34
N LYS A 54 1.24 2.23 4.86
CA LYS A 54 0.46 2.10 6.11
C LYS A 54 -0.85 1.30 5.92
N ARG A 55 -1.22 0.97 4.67
CA ARG A 55 -2.44 0.24 4.29
C ARG A 55 -3.74 0.79 4.90
N ILE A 56 -3.80 2.12 5.09
CA ILE A 56 -4.96 2.80 5.71
C ILE A 56 -6.21 2.67 4.82
N ARG A 57 -6.05 2.75 3.50
CA ARG A 57 -7.17 2.71 2.55
C ARG A 57 -7.85 1.33 2.49
N PRO A 58 -7.11 0.20 2.33
CA PRO A 58 -7.69 -1.11 2.51
C PRO A 58 -8.34 -1.32 3.87
N ALA A 59 -7.67 -0.90 4.95
CA ALA A 59 -8.20 -1.07 6.30
C ALA A 59 -9.55 -0.37 6.49
N LEU A 60 -9.69 0.85 5.96
CA LEU A 60 -10.94 1.60 6.01
C LEU A 60 -12.07 0.87 5.27
N ALA A 61 -11.82 0.34 4.07
CA ALA A 61 -12.82 -0.41 3.31
C ALA A 61 -13.34 -1.64 4.09
N ILE A 62 -12.42 -2.39 4.72
CA ILE A 62 -12.76 -3.58 5.50
C ILE A 62 -13.53 -3.20 6.78
N LEU A 63 -13.05 -2.20 7.51
CA LEU A 63 -13.67 -1.74 8.76
C LEU A 63 -15.08 -1.21 8.53
N VAL A 64 -15.32 -0.49 7.43
CA VAL A 64 -16.66 -0.01 7.06
C VAL A 64 -17.59 -1.18 6.81
N GLY A 65 -17.16 -2.20 6.05
CA GLY A 65 -17.96 -3.41 5.85
C GLY A 65 -18.35 -4.08 7.15
N GLY A 66 -17.37 -4.29 8.04
CA GLY A 66 -17.60 -4.81 9.39
C GLY A 66 -18.60 -3.97 10.20
N ALA A 67 -18.55 -2.65 10.10
CA ALA A 67 -19.45 -1.74 10.81
C ALA A 67 -20.88 -1.70 10.24
N THR A 68 -21.07 -1.96 8.95
CA THR A 68 -22.38 -1.80 8.27
C THR A 68 -23.15 -3.09 8.01
N GLY A 69 -22.54 -4.26 8.21
CA GLY A 69 -23.23 -5.54 7.94
C GLY A 69 -22.34 -6.77 7.82
N GLY A 70 -21.03 -6.62 8.05
CA GLY A 70 -20.05 -7.69 7.95
C GLY A 70 -19.11 -7.53 6.75
N THR A 71 -17.89 -8.04 6.91
CA THR A 71 -16.89 -8.05 5.84
C THR A 71 -17.22 -9.13 4.81
N THR A 72 -17.16 -8.77 3.54
CA THR A 72 -17.33 -9.69 2.39
C THR A 72 -16.11 -9.60 1.48
N ASP A 73 -15.98 -10.52 0.52
CA ASP A 73 -14.88 -10.49 -0.44
C ASP A 73 -14.88 -9.21 -1.30
N ASP A 74 -16.03 -8.55 -1.48
CA ASP A 74 -16.08 -7.28 -2.22
C ASP A 74 -15.40 -6.13 -1.45
N HIS A 75 -15.42 -6.16 -0.11
CA HIS A 75 -14.66 -5.22 0.72
C HIS A 75 -13.14 -5.43 0.58
N LEU A 76 -12.71 -6.67 0.35
CA LEU A 76 -11.30 -6.97 0.06
C LEU A 76 -10.94 -6.48 -1.35
N LYS A 77 -11.77 -6.77 -2.35
CA LYS A 77 -11.55 -6.31 -3.73
C LYS A 77 -11.47 -4.79 -3.81
N ILE A 78 -12.39 -4.07 -3.17
CA ILE A 78 -12.32 -2.60 -3.18
C ILE A 78 -11.10 -2.11 -2.39
N GLY A 79 -10.68 -2.80 -1.32
CA GLY A 79 -9.44 -2.51 -0.63
C GLY A 79 -8.20 -2.61 -1.53
N VAL A 80 -8.11 -3.66 -2.35
CA VAL A 80 -7.06 -3.84 -3.37
C VAL A 80 -7.11 -2.68 -4.38
N ILE A 81 -8.28 -2.40 -4.96
CA ILE A 81 -8.47 -1.33 -5.95
C ILE A 81 -8.02 0.03 -5.39
N LEU A 82 -8.44 0.36 -4.17
CA LEU A 82 -8.08 1.63 -3.54
C LEU A 82 -6.58 1.78 -3.30
N GLU A 83 -5.88 0.69 -2.98
CA GLU A 83 -4.43 0.72 -2.79
C GLU A 83 -3.68 0.79 -4.12
N LEU A 84 -4.14 0.11 -5.17
CA LEU A 84 -3.57 0.21 -6.52
C LEU A 84 -3.71 1.64 -7.06
N ILE A 85 -4.90 2.24 -6.97
CA ILE A 85 -5.13 3.64 -7.34
C ILE A 85 -4.24 4.57 -6.52
N HIS A 86 -4.10 4.32 -5.21
CA HIS A 86 -3.20 5.12 -4.38
C HIS A 86 -1.75 5.05 -4.87
N MET A 87 -1.27 3.88 -5.26
CA MET A 87 0.08 3.71 -5.78
C MET A 87 0.25 4.38 -7.15
N ALA A 88 -0.76 4.29 -8.02
CA ALA A 88 -0.80 5.03 -9.29
C ALA A 88 -0.68 6.54 -9.08
N THR A 89 -1.50 7.11 -8.19
CA THR A 89 -1.45 8.56 -7.90
C THR A 89 -0.10 8.97 -7.32
N LEU A 90 0.50 8.14 -6.46
CA LEU A 90 1.84 8.42 -5.93
C LEU A 90 2.87 8.52 -7.05
N VAL A 91 2.86 7.59 -8.02
CA VAL A 91 3.80 7.63 -9.15
C VAL A 91 3.63 8.92 -9.96
N HIS A 92 2.40 9.32 -10.26
CA HIS A 92 2.13 10.57 -10.97
C HIS A 92 2.51 11.80 -10.16
N ASP A 93 2.28 11.79 -8.84
CA ASP A 93 2.69 12.87 -7.93
C ASP A 93 4.22 13.04 -7.93
N ASP A 94 5.00 11.96 -7.89
CA ASP A 94 6.47 12.05 -7.94
C ASP A 94 6.97 12.74 -9.21
N ILE A 95 6.27 12.53 -10.34
CA ILE A 95 6.59 13.17 -11.62
C ILE A 95 6.25 14.65 -11.56
N MET A 96 5.05 14.99 -11.07
CA MET A 96 4.58 16.38 -10.98
C MET A 96 5.41 17.20 -10.00
N ASP A 97 5.84 16.59 -8.89
CA ASP A 97 6.64 17.24 -7.85
C ASP A 97 8.14 17.25 -8.17
N GLY A 98 8.58 16.53 -9.22
CA GLY A 98 10.00 16.37 -9.54
C GLY A 98 10.78 15.66 -8.42
N ALA A 99 10.14 14.71 -7.73
CA ALA A 99 10.73 14.02 -6.59
C ALA A 99 11.77 12.98 -7.03
N ASP A 100 12.97 13.06 -6.45
CA ASP A 100 14.04 12.06 -6.66
C ASP A 100 13.88 10.83 -5.76
N THR A 101 13.25 11.00 -4.59
CA THR A 101 13.07 9.93 -3.60
C THR A 101 11.71 9.98 -2.92
N ARG A 102 11.19 8.81 -2.56
CA ARG A 102 10.03 8.61 -1.70
C ARG A 102 10.35 7.57 -0.64
N ARG A 103 10.13 7.92 0.63
CA ARG A 103 10.45 7.05 1.79
C ARG A 103 11.89 6.52 1.73
N MET A 104 12.84 7.39 1.39
CA MET A 104 14.27 7.05 1.22
C MET A 104 14.61 6.10 0.06
N VAL A 105 13.64 5.78 -0.81
CA VAL A 105 13.81 4.94 -1.99
C VAL A 105 13.72 5.81 -3.24
N PRO A 106 14.55 5.60 -4.28
CA PRO A 106 14.42 6.33 -5.54
C PRO A 106 13.03 6.15 -6.17
N THR A 107 12.44 7.25 -6.63
CA THR A 107 11.14 7.22 -7.32
C THR A 107 11.26 6.50 -8.68
N ALA A 108 10.13 6.08 -9.24
CA ALA A 108 10.12 5.44 -10.57
C ALA A 108 10.68 6.39 -11.64
N ASN A 109 10.33 7.68 -11.57
CA ASN A 109 10.80 8.70 -12.51
C ASN A 109 12.28 9.01 -12.36
N ALA A 110 12.84 8.97 -11.14
CA ALA A 110 14.27 9.10 -10.95
C ALA A 110 15.06 7.91 -11.53
N LYS A 111 14.49 6.70 -11.51
CA LYS A 111 15.15 5.49 -12.02
C LYS A 111 15.04 5.31 -13.52
N TRP A 112 13.86 5.58 -14.08
CA TRP A 112 13.54 5.18 -15.45
C TRP A 112 12.95 6.31 -16.30
N GLY A 113 12.90 7.53 -15.75
CA GLY A 113 12.40 8.71 -16.42
C GLY A 113 10.88 8.86 -16.35
N ASN A 114 10.41 10.07 -16.65
CA ASN A 114 9.01 10.45 -16.52
C ASN A 114 8.10 9.64 -17.45
N ALA A 115 8.51 9.44 -18.72
CA ALA A 115 7.66 8.80 -19.73
C ALA A 115 7.24 7.37 -19.35
N LEU A 116 8.19 6.53 -18.93
CA LEU A 116 7.88 5.18 -18.47
C LEU A 116 7.06 5.22 -17.17
N SER A 117 7.38 6.15 -16.27
CA SER A 117 6.68 6.26 -14.98
C SER A 117 5.20 6.65 -15.14
N VAL A 118 4.86 7.52 -16.09
CA VAL A 118 3.46 7.81 -16.44
C VAL A 118 2.73 6.52 -16.82
N LEU A 119 3.31 5.74 -17.75
CA LEU A 119 2.71 4.50 -18.23
C LEU A 119 2.56 3.44 -17.12
N LEU A 120 3.54 3.36 -16.21
CA LEU A 120 3.44 2.45 -15.06
C LEU A 120 2.35 2.89 -14.08
N GLY A 121 2.14 4.19 -13.90
CA GLY A 121 1.02 4.72 -13.13
C GLY A 121 -0.33 4.45 -13.80
N ASP A 122 -0.42 4.60 -15.13
CA ASP A 122 -1.64 4.34 -15.91
C ASP A 122 -2.04 2.86 -15.93
N ALA A 123 -1.07 1.97 -15.76
CA ALA A 123 -1.26 0.52 -15.79
C ALA A 123 -1.83 -0.05 -14.48
N LEU A 124 -1.63 0.65 -13.36
CA LEU A 124 -2.07 0.27 -12.00
C LEU A 124 -3.56 0.57 -11.78
#